data_AF-H1DKG6-F1
#
_entry.id   AF-H1DKG6-F1
#
_cell.length_a   1.000
_cell.length_b   1.000
_cell.length_c   1.000
_cell.angle_alpha   90.00
_cell.angle_beta   90.00
_cell.angle_gamma   90.00
#
_symmetry.space_group_name_H-M   'P 1'
#
loop_
_entity.id
_entity.type
_entity.pdbx_description
1 polymer ?
#
loop_
_entity_poly.entity_id
_entity_poly.type
_entity_poly.pdbx_seq_one_letter_code
_entity_poly.pdbx_strand_id
1 'polypeptide(L)'
;MGQSDFNIGNSGSLILEGTVVKGDIFSDKNVCLKGTLTGNVHCKATFFLPAGAKVEGNVSCADLLSAGLITGDVQVSGKACLKESAVIKGHLVTSCLLLHPRTVIEKGLKLQDRTVK
;
A
#
# COMPACT_ATOMS: atom_id res chain seq x y z
N MET A 1 -19.24 9.70 -12.09
CA MET A 1 -18.45 8.50 -11.72
C MET A 1 -17.12 8.98 -11.13
N GLY A 2 -16.84 8.59 -9.88
CA GLY A 2 -15.92 9.29 -8.98
C GLY A 2 -14.43 9.08 -9.26
N GLN A 3 -13.69 10.19 -9.31
CA GLN A 3 -12.22 10.23 -9.24
C GLN A 3 -11.76 11.17 -8.12
N SER A 4 -12.43 11.14 -6.96
CA SER A 4 -12.09 12.00 -5.81
C SER A 4 -11.19 11.34 -4.75
N ASP A 5 -11.09 10.01 -4.73
CA ASP A 5 -10.47 9.30 -3.59
C ASP A 5 -8.95 9.13 -3.71
N PHE A 6 -8.36 9.51 -4.84
CA PHE A 6 -6.92 9.44 -5.11
C PHE A 6 -6.31 10.82 -5.37
N ASN A 7 -6.98 11.89 -4.94
CA ASN A 7 -6.43 13.23 -5.05
C ASN A 7 -5.39 13.42 -3.93
N ILE A 8 -4.12 13.19 -4.25
CA ILE A 8 -3.02 13.60 -3.39
C ILE A 8 -2.95 15.12 -3.48
N GLY A 9 -3.65 15.82 -2.60
CA GLY A 9 -3.69 17.28 -2.58
C GLY A 9 -2.27 17.85 -2.56
N ASN A 10 -1.84 18.42 -3.70
CA ASN A 10 -0.62 19.20 -4.00
C ASN A 10 0.71 18.88 -3.27
N SER A 11 0.84 17.71 -2.63
CA SER A 11 1.93 17.43 -1.70
C SER A 11 2.14 15.93 -1.49
N GLY A 12 2.33 15.20 -2.58
CA GLY A 12 2.82 13.83 -2.54
C GLY A 12 3.17 13.31 -3.93
N SER A 13 3.52 12.04 -4.01
CA SER A 13 4.04 11.44 -5.24
C SER A 13 2.96 10.62 -5.92
N LEU A 14 2.66 10.93 -7.19
CA LEU A 14 1.73 10.18 -8.02
C LEU A 14 2.50 9.50 -9.15
N ILE A 15 2.49 8.17 -9.16
CA ILE A 15 2.99 7.37 -10.26
C ILE A 15 1.79 6.95 -11.11
N LEU A 16 1.80 7.33 -12.38
CA LEU A 16 0.71 7.06 -13.31
C LEU A 16 0.81 5.66 -13.93
N GLU A 17 -0.31 5.19 -14.47
CA GLU A 17 -0.40 3.95 -15.23
C GLU A 17 0.60 3.94 -16.40
N GLY A 18 1.08 2.75 -16.77
CA GLY A 18 2.12 2.60 -17.81
C GLY A 18 3.54 2.93 -17.35
N THR A 19 3.72 3.45 -16.13
CA THR A 19 5.06 3.67 -15.54
C THR A 19 5.54 2.41 -14.84
N VAL A 20 6.78 1.99 -15.13
CA VAL A 20 7.48 0.93 -14.42
C VAL A 20 8.62 1.54 -13.62
N VAL A 21 8.52 1.48 -12.29
CA VAL A 21 9.58 1.95 -11.40
C VAL A 21 10.43 0.74 -11.00
N LYS A 22 11.75 0.84 -11.17
CA LYS A 22 12.72 -0.18 -10.73
C LYS A 22 13.67 0.45 -9.74
N GLY A 23 13.69 -0.04 -8.50
CA GLY A 23 14.46 0.52 -7.39
C GLY A 23 13.58 0.95 -6.22
N ASP A 24 14.15 1.72 -5.31
CA ASP A 24 13.50 2.08 -4.04
C ASP A 24 12.87 3.48 -4.08
N ILE A 25 11.66 3.60 -3.54
CA ILE A 25 10.94 4.87 -3.39
C ILE A 25 10.99 5.29 -1.92
N PHE A 26 11.53 6.47 -1.64
CA PHE A 26 11.49 7.10 -0.32
C PHE A 26 10.68 8.39 -0.39
N SER A 27 9.63 8.49 0.42
CA SER A 27 8.77 9.66 0.49
C SER A 27 8.36 9.95 1.93
N ASP A 28 8.50 11.21 2.35
CA ASP A 28 7.97 11.66 3.64
C ASP A 28 6.47 11.98 3.59
N LYS A 29 5.90 12.02 2.38
CA LYS A 29 4.48 12.36 2.13
C LYS A 29 3.73 11.22 1.46
N ASN A 30 2.43 11.43 1.23
CA ASN A 30 1.55 10.47 0.58
C ASN A 30 2.09 10.02 -0.79
N VAL A 31 1.94 8.74 -1.09
CA VAL A 31 2.35 8.17 -2.37
C VAL A 31 1.19 7.39 -2.95
N CYS A 32 0.84 7.65 -4.21
CA CYS A 32 -0.14 6.89 -4.96
C CYS A 32 0.54 6.25 -6.16
N LEU A 33 0.45 4.93 -6.24
CA LEU A 33 1.07 4.15 -7.30
C LEU A 33 0.00 3.49 -8.15
N LYS A 34 -0.21 3.99 -9.37
CA LYS A 34 -1.12 3.41 -10.37
C LYS A 34 -0.42 2.47 -11.37
N GLY A 35 0.92 2.44 -11.36
CA GLY A 35 1.74 1.64 -12.28
C GLY A 35 2.25 0.33 -11.69
N THR A 36 3.42 -0.09 -12.16
CA THR A 36 4.14 -1.26 -11.63
C THR A 36 5.41 -0.81 -10.93
N LEU A 37 5.67 -1.31 -9.73
CA LEU A 37 6.92 -1.13 -9.01
C LEU A 37 7.62 -2.45 -8.80
N THR A 38 8.92 -2.50 -9.10
CA THR A 38 9.83 -3.58 -8.73
C THR A 38 10.92 -3.01 -7.83
N GLY A 39 10.77 -3.20 -6.51
CA GLY A 39 11.66 -2.62 -5.49
C GLY A 39 10.89 -2.24 -4.21
N ASN A 40 11.54 -1.51 -3.30
CA ASN A 40 10.95 -1.22 -2.00
C ASN A 40 10.26 0.15 -1.96
N VAL A 41 9.18 0.28 -1.20
CA VAL A 41 8.53 1.57 -0.89
C VAL A 41 8.72 1.89 0.57
N HIS A 42 9.16 3.10 0.86
CA HIS A 42 9.17 3.68 2.18
C HIS A 42 8.40 5.01 2.17
N CYS A 43 7.28 5.04 2.87
CA CYS A 43 6.40 6.20 2.95
C CYS A 43 6.13 6.54 4.43
N LYS A 44 6.40 7.77 4.89
CA LYS A 44 6.06 8.15 6.27
C LYS A 44 4.59 8.50 6.48
N ALA A 45 3.80 8.56 5.41
CA ALA A 45 2.39 8.91 5.43
C ALA A 45 1.53 7.77 4.84
N THR A 46 0.51 8.11 4.07
CA THR A 46 -0.41 7.12 3.49
C THR A 46 0.08 6.63 2.13
N PHE A 47 0.15 5.31 1.96
CA PHE A 47 0.41 4.66 0.68
C PHE A 47 -0.90 4.20 0.03
N PHE A 48 -1.15 4.67 -1.19
CA PHE A 48 -2.34 4.36 -1.98
C PHE A 48 -1.97 3.48 -3.16
N LEU A 49 -2.50 2.25 -3.16
CA LEU A 49 -2.35 1.32 -4.27
C LEU A 49 -3.74 1.04 -4.89
N PRO A 50 -4.19 1.83 -5.88
CA PRO A 50 -5.42 1.58 -6.62
C PRO A 50 -5.46 0.22 -7.33
N ALA A 51 -6.66 -0.18 -7.75
CA ALA A 51 -6.86 -1.36 -8.56
C ALA A 51 -6.10 -1.25 -9.90
N GLY A 52 -5.53 -2.35 -10.36
CA GLY A 52 -4.68 -2.40 -11.56
C GLY A 52 -3.19 -2.15 -11.29
N ALA A 53 -2.83 -1.53 -10.16
CA ALA A 53 -1.44 -1.34 -9.77
C ALA A 53 -0.81 -2.61 -9.20
N LYS A 54 0.50 -2.75 -9.41
CA LYS A 54 1.29 -3.91 -8.97
C LYS A 54 2.55 -3.48 -8.24
N VAL A 55 2.82 -4.09 -7.10
CA VAL A 55 4.06 -3.90 -6.36
C VAL A 55 4.74 -5.25 -6.16
N GLU A 56 5.99 -5.35 -6.59
CA GLU A 56 6.88 -6.48 -6.38
C GLU A 56 8.05 -6.03 -5.51
N GLY A 57 7.97 -6.30 -4.21
CA GLY A 57 8.94 -5.86 -3.22
C GLY A 57 8.29 -5.51 -1.88
N ASN A 58 9.08 -4.91 -0.99
CA ASN A 58 8.64 -4.62 0.38
C ASN A 58 8.03 -3.22 0.49
N VAL A 59 6.93 -3.10 1.23
CA VAL A 59 6.23 -1.83 1.43
C VAL A 59 6.25 -1.48 2.92
N SER A 60 6.81 -0.33 3.26
CA SER A 60 6.81 0.22 4.61
C SER A 60 6.08 1.56 4.61
N CYS A 61 4.97 1.65 5.36
CA CYS A 61 4.20 2.88 5.45
C CYS A 61 3.53 3.14 6.80
N ALA A 62 3.08 4.38 7.04
CA ALA A 62 2.28 4.69 8.22
C ALA A 62 0.87 4.12 8.09
N ASP A 63 0.17 4.46 7.01
CA ASP A 63 -1.14 3.91 6.67
C ASP A 63 -1.13 3.35 5.25
N LEU A 64 -1.87 2.27 5.03
CA LEU A 64 -1.95 1.59 3.75
C LEU A 64 -3.40 1.54 3.26
N LEU A 65 -3.62 1.95 2.02
CA LEU A 65 -4.87 1.70 1.30
C LEU A 65 -4.56 0.94 0.02
N SER A 66 -4.81 -0.36 0.01
CA SER A 66 -4.54 -1.22 -1.14
C SER A 66 -5.83 -1.77 -1.75
N ALA A 67 -5.95 -1.63 -3.06
CA ALA A 67 -6.97 -2.22 -3.95
C ALA A 67 -6.31 -3.02 -5.09
N GLY A 68 -4.98 -3.13 -5.08
CA GLY A 68 -4.18 -3.76 -6.14
C GLY A 68 -3.52 -5.06 -5.68
N LEU A 69 -2.49 -5.48 -6.44
CA LEU A 69 -1.69 -6.67 -6.15
C LEU A 69 -0.36 -6.27 -5.52
N ILE A 70 -0.06 -6.79 -4.34
CA ILE A 70 1.24 -6.64 -3.68
C ILE A 70 1.88 -8.03 -3.53
N THR A 71 3.10 -8.17 -4.03
CA THR A 71 3.91 -9.38 -3.91
C THR A 71 5.18 -9.03 -3.13
N GLY A 72 5.20 -9.38 -1.85
CA GLY A 72 6.27 -9.02 -0.93
C GLY A 72 5.74 -8.66 0.45
N ASP A 73 6.63 -8.29 1.37
CA ASP A 73 6.26 -8.05 2.75
C ASP A 73 5.80 -6.60 2.96
N VAL A 74 4.72 -6.44 3.71
CA VAL A 74 4.03 -5.17 3.90
C VAL A 74 4.01 -4.85 5.38
N GLN A 75 4.67 -3.77 5.77
CA GLN A 75 4.73 -3.28 7.13
C GLN A 75 4.01 -1.93 7.23
N VAL A 76 2.94 -1.92 8.01
CA VAL A 76 2.08 -0.75 8.24
C VAL A 76 2.11 -0.41 9.72
N SER A 77 2.52 0.81 10.06
CA SER A 77 2.63 1.21 11.47
C SER A 77 1.26 1.50 12.11
N GLY A 78 0.30 1.94 11.31
CA GLY A 78 -1.06 2.29 11.70
C GLY A 78 -2.09 1.36 11.06
N LYS A 79 -2.93 1.92 10.18
CA LYS A 79 -4.09 1.21 9.62
C LYS A 79 -3.78 0.69 8.23
N ALA A 80 -4.02 -0.61 8.03
CA ALA A 80 -4.01 -1.25 6.73
C ALA A 80 -5.45 -1.49 6.27
N CYS A 81 -5.85 -0.85 5.19
CA CYS A 81 -7.16 -0.95 4.58
C CYS A 81 -7.04 -1.66 3.24
N LEU A 82 -7.60 -2.86 3.13
CA LEU A 82 -7.69 -3.61 1.88
C LEU A 82 -9.09 -3.40 1.28
N LYS A 83 -9.14 -2.67 0.16
CA LYS A 83 -10.35 -2.42 -0.65
C LYS A 83 -10.64 -3.62 -1.57
N GLU A 84 -11.75 -3.56 -2.29
CA GLU A 84 -12.26 -4.67 -3.11
C GLU A 84 -11.20 -5.24 -4.07
N SER A 85 -11.03 -6.57 -4.03
CA SER A 85 -10.08 -7.33 -4.86
C SER A 85 -8.59 -7.05 -4.58
N ALA A 86 -8.25 -6.47 -3.42
CA ALA A 86 -6.86 -6.39 -3.01
C ALA A 86 -6.28 -7.79 -2.75
N VAL A 87 -5.10 -8.06 -3.31
CA VAL A 87 -4.40 -9.33 -3.15
C VAL A 87 -3.01 -9.05 -2.59
N ILE A 88 -2.69 -9.64 -1.44
CA ILE A 88 -1.37 -9.57 -0.82
C ILE A 88 -0.75 -10.97 -0.79
N LYS A 89 0.29 -11.14 -1.58
CA LYS A 89 1.11 -12.36 -1.69
C LYS A 89 2.38 -12.24 -0.85
N GLY A 90 2.22 -12.03 0.46
CA GLY A 90 3.34 -11.80 1.37
C GLY A 90 2.91 -11.65 2.81
N HIS A 91 3.83 -11.30 3.70
CA HIS A 91 3.50 -11.07 5.10
C HIS A 91 2.96 -9.65 5.29
N LEU A 92 1.78 -9.52 5.90
CA LEU A 92 1.22 -8.24 6.28
C LEU A 92 1.37 -8.03 7.78
N VAL A 93 2.10 -7.00 8.18
CA VAL A 93 2.23 -6.56 9.57
C VAL A 93 1.53 -5.22 9.71
N THR A 94 0.51 -5.13 10.57
CA THR A 94 -0.25 -3.88 10.77
C THR A 94 -0.74 -3.76 12.21
N SER A 95 -1.00 -2.56 12.73
CA SER A 95 -1.63 -2.43 14.05
C SER A 95 -3.15 -2.55 13.99
N CYS A 96 -3.74 -2.19 12.85
CA CYS A 96 -5.17 -2.31 12.60
C CYS A 96 -5.39 -2.75 11.15
N LEU A 97 -6.27 -3.73 10.95
CA LEU A 97 -6.61 -4.25 9.62
C LEU A 97 -8.09 -4.05 9.34
N LEU A 98 -8.40 -3.41 8.21
CA LEU A 98 -9.74 -3.29 7.66
C LEU A 98 -9.79 -4.04 6.33
N LEU A 99 -10.69 -5.01 6.23
CA LEU A 99 -10.87 -5.86 5.06
C LEU A 99 -12.24 -5.58 4.43
N HIS A 100 -12.23 -5.30 3.13
CA HIS A 100 -13.43 -5.37 2.32
C HIS A 100 -13.68 -6.80 1.83
N PRO A 101 -14.90 -7.14 1.39
CA PRO A 101 -15.18 -8.42 0.74
C PRO A 101 -14.25 -8.66 -0.46
N ARG A 102 -13.93 -9.93 -0.73
CA ARG A 102 -13.08 -10.37 -1.86
C ARG A 102 -11.60 -9.99 -1.75
N THR A 103 -11.09 -9.67 -0.57
CA THR A 103 -9.64 -9.52 -0.34
C THR A 103 -8.98 -10.86 -0.08
N VAL A 104 -7.77 -11.08 -0.59
CA VAL A 104 -7.01 -12.32 -0.41
C VAL A 104 -5.63 -12.01 0.18
N ILE A 105 -5.25 -12.72 1.24
CA ILE A 105 -3.92 -12.70 1.84
C ILE A 105 -3.40 -14.13 1.79
N GLU A 106 -2.32 -14.39 1.05
CA GLU A 106 -1.87 -15.77 0.78
C GLU A 106 -0.84 -16.30 1.79
N LYS A 107 -0.10 -15.43 2.48
CA LYS A 107 0.90 -15.86 3.48
C LYS A 107 0.43 -15.61 4.92
N GLY A 108 1.09 -14.70 5.63
CA GLY A 108 0.86 -14.46 7.05
C GLY A 108 0.37 -13.06 7.31
N LEU A 109 -0.54 -12.93 8.27
CA LEU A 109 -0.93 -11.66 8.86
C LEU A 109 -0.44 -11.62 10.30
N LYS A 110 0.21 -10.53 10.70
CA LYS A 110 0.60 -10.27 12.08
C LYS A 110 0.05 -8.92 12.51
N LEU A 111 -0.75 -8.91 13.58
CA LEU A 111 -1.14 -7.67 14.23
C LEU A 111 -0.05 -7.26 15.21
N GLN A 112 0.50 -6.06 15.05
CA GLN A 112 1.45 -5.47 16.00
C GLN A 112 0.70 -4.55 16.95
N ASP A 113 0.74 -4.85 18.25
CA ASP A 113 0.13 -3.98 19.25
C ASP A 113 0.97 -2.72 19.39
N ARG A 114 0.38 -1.55 19.09
CA ARG A 114 1.01 -0.27 19.41
C ARG A 114 0.68 0.04 20.87
N THR A 115 1.33 -0.66 21.79
CA THR A 115 1.30 -0.29 23.21
C THR A 115 2.01 1.05 23.31
N VAL A 116 1.23 2.13 23.40
CA VAL A 116 1.74 3.46 23.74
C VAL A 116 2.29 3.34 25.16
N LYS A 117 3.62 3.33 25.29
CA LYS A 117 4.28 3.63 26.56
C LYS A 117 4.19 5.13 26.83
#